data_AF-A0A495W6Q4-F1
#
_entry.id   AF-A0A495W6Q4-F1
#
_cell.length_a   1.000
_cell.length_b   1.000
_cell.length_c   1.000
_cell.angle_alpha   90.00
_cell.angle_beta   90.00
_cell.angle_gamma   90.00
#
_symmetry.space_group_name_H-M   'P 1'
#
loop_
_entity.id
_entity.type
_entity.pdbx_description
1 polymer ?
#
loop_
_entity_poly.entity_id
_entity_poly.type
_entity_poly.pdbx_seq_one_letter_code
_entity_poly.pdbx_strand_id
1 'polypeptide(L)'
;MDETLRAAVLHRLTQLEEVAERGAAEALVPLARAEINRLADGWRLLLTVHQPDPDGRCGACPGVLRHKKWPCQVWTMAHQHLIGEGLPHRERRRPLRSPFSRARDAETTTELPPVASKPRHALPD
;
A
#
# COMPACT_ATOMS: atom_id res chain seq x y z
N MET A 1 27.07 -4.27 15.93
CA MET A 1 26.69 -3.55 14.70
C MET A 1 26.91 -2.08 14.98
N ASP A 2 27.51 -1.35 14.05
CA ASP A 2 27.90 0.03 14.30
C ASP A 2 26.67 0.94 14.39
N GLU A 3 26.40 1.48 15.59
CA GLU A 3 25.26 2.37 15.82
C GLU A 3 25.36 3.64 14.98
N THR A 4 26.58 4.07 14.63
CA THR A 4 26.80 5.24 13.78
C THR A 4 26.30 4.98 12.35
N LEU A 5 26.58 3.79 11.80
CA LEU A 5 26.09 3.37 10.49
C LEU A 5 24.56 3.31 10.49
N ARG A 6 23.97 2.71 11.53
CA ARG A 6 22.52 2.63 11.69
C ARG A 6 21.89 4.03 11.74
N ALA A 7 22.43 4.94 12.54
CA ALA A 7 21.95 6.31 12.66
C ALA A 7 22.05 7.08 11.33
N ALA A 8 23.16 6.92 10.59
CA ALA A 8 23.35 7.57 9.29
C ALA A 8 22.32 7.10 8.26
N VAL A 9 22.01 5.80 8.23
CA VAL A 9 20.98 5.25 7.34
C VAL A 9 19.60 5.81 7.68
N LEU A 10 19.22 5.80 8.96
CA LEU A 10 17.93 6.33 9.40
C LEU A 10 17.80 7.83 9.12
N HIS A 11 18.86 8.60 9.38
CA HIS A 11 18.89 10.03 9.09
C HIS A 11 18.67 10.32 7.60
N ARG A 12 19.30 9.54 6.70
CA ARG A 12 19.08 9.69 5.26
C ARG A 12 17.62 9.43 4.87
N LEU A 13 16.97 8.44 5.48
CA LEU A 13 15.56 8.14 5.21
C LEU A 13 14.66 9.29 5.66
N THR A 14 14.91 9.86 6.84
CA THR A 14 14.18 11.04 7.34
C THR A 14 14.35 12.25 6.42
N GLN A 15 15.55 12.51 5.91
CA GLN A 15 15.77 13.60 4.96
C GLN A 15 14.95 13.44 3.66
N LEU A 16 14.83 12.21 3.16
CA LEU A 16 14.04 11.95 1.95
C LEU A 16 12.54 12.19 2.19
N GLU A 17 12.05 11.83 3.37
CA GLU A 17 10.68 12.11 3.79
C GLU A 17 10.42 13.62 3.90
N GLU A 18 11.29 14.37 4.55
CA GLU A 18 11.17 15.83 4.67
C GLU A 18 11.14 16.53 3.30
N VAL A 19 11.99 16.09 2.36
CA VAL A 19 11.99 16.64 1.01
C VAL A 19 10.70 16.29 0.28
N ALA A 20 10.21 15.06 0.40
CA ALA A 20 8.95 14.65 -0.21
C ALA A 20 7.73 15.44 0.33
N GLU A 21 7.77 15.85 1.61
CA GLU A 21 6.70 16.62 2.24
C GLU A 21 6.74 18.12 1.90
N ARG A 22 7.94 18.71 1.83
CA ARG A 22 8.12 20.18 1.79
C ARG A 22 8.68 20.71 0.46
N GLY A 23 9.10 19.83 -0.44
CA GLY A 23 9.75 20.21 -1.70
C GLY A 23 8.80 20.88 -2.71
N ALA A 24 9.34 21.80 -3.50
CA ALA A 24 8.62 22.40 -4.63
C ALA A 24 8.39 21.37 -5.75
N ALA A 25 7.21 21.38 -6.35
CA ALA A 25 6.76 20.33 -7.29
C ALA A 25 7.71 20.15 -8.49
N GLU A 26 8.27 21.24 -9.02
CA GLU A 26 9.22 21.25 -10.14
C GLU A 26 10.55 20.55 -9.82
N ALA A 27 11.02 20.63 -8.57
CA ALA A 27 12.25 19.97 -8.13
C ALA A 27 11.99 18.51 -7.70
N LEU A 28 10.76 18.18 -7.30
CA LEU A 28 10.40 16.86 -6.78
C LEU A 28 10.40 15.76 -7.84
N VAL A 29 9.93 16.04 -9.06
CA VAL A 29 9.81 14.99 -10.10
C VAL A 29 11.17 14.35 -10.49
N PRO A 30 12.22 15.11 -10.84
CA PRO A 30 13.51 14.52 -11.17
C PRO A 30 14.16 13.83 -9.96
N LEU A 31 14.01 14.41 -8.77
CA LEU A 31 14.52 13.83 -7.53
C LEU A 31 13.81 12.50 -7.20
N ALA A 32 12.48 12.47 -7.26
CA ALA A 32 11.69 11.26 -7.01
C ALA A 32 12.07 10.16 -8.00
N ARG A 33 12.28 10.48 -9.28
CA ARG A 33 12.74 9.50 -10.27
C ARG A 33 14.09 8.90 -9.90
N ALA A 34 15.06 9.74 -9.50
CA ALA A 34 16.38 9.28 -9.10
C ALA A 34 16.32 8.39 -7.85
N GLU A 35 15.56 8.80 -6.82
CA GLU A 35 15.46 8.06 -5.57
C GLU A 35 14.63 6.77 -5.70
N ILE A 36 13.56 6.74 -6.51
CA ILE A 36 12.83 5.50 -6.81
C ILE A 36 13.75 4.48 -7.49
N ASN A 37 14.55 4.91 -8.48
CA ASN A 37 15.50 4.02 -9.14
C ASN A 37 16.55 3.48 -8.15
N ARG A 38 17.15 4.36 -7.35
CA ARG A 38 18.12 3.98 -6.33
C ARG A 38 17.55 2.98 -5.32
N LEU A 39 16.33 3.22 -4.83
CA LEU A 39 15.66 2.31 -3.90
C LEU A 39 15.33 0.97 -4.56
N ALA A 40 14.85 0.97 -5.80
CA ALA A 40 14.59 -0.26 -6.55
C ALA A 40 15.86 -1.09 -6.74
N ASP A 41 17.00 -0.46 -7.04
CA ASP A 41 18.30 -1.14 -7.15
C ASP A 41 18.76 -1.70 -5.81
N GLY A 42 18.61 -0.94 -4.72
CA GLY A 42 18.88 -1.41 -3.36
C GLY A 42 18.05 -2.64 -2.98
N TRP A 43 16.76 -2.65 -3.31
CA TRP A 43 15.89 -3.80 -3.10
C TRP A 43 16.30 -5.02 -3.94
N ARG A 44 16.64 -4.84 -5.22
CA ARG A 44 17.14 -5.94 -6.07
C ARG A 44 18.40 -6.57 -5.49
N LEU A 45 19.35 -5.76 -5.05
CA LEU A 45 20.58 -6.23 -4.43
C LEU A 45 20.28 -7.01 -3.14
N LEU A 46 19.45 -6.45 -2.25
CA LEU A 46 19.05 -7.10 -1.00
C LEU A 46 18.36 -8.44 -1.26
N LEU A 47 17.41 -8.49 -2.20
CA LEU A 47 16.67 -9.71 -2.52
C LEU A 47 17.53 -10.76 -3.22
N THR A 48 18.56 -10.35 -3.96
CA THR A 48 19.54 -11.27 -4.57
C THR A 48 20.32 -12.01 -3.50
N VAL A 49 20.76 -11.31 -2.44
CA VAL A 49 21.45 -11.92 -1.30
C VAL A 49 20.55 -12.88 -0.51
N HIS A 50 19.23 -12.66 -0.53
CA HIS A 50 18.24 -13.47 0.18
C HIS A 50 17.51 -14.51 -0.70
N GLN A 51 18.09 -14.89 -1.84
CA GLN A 51 17.56 -15.97 -2.67
C GLN A 51 17.59 -17.33 -1.93
N PRO A 52 16.68 -18.25 -2.30
CA PRO A 52 16.74 -19.61 -1.80
C PRO A 52 17.93 -20.35 -2.44
N ASP A 53 18.71 -21.03 -1.61
CA ASP A 53 19.70 -22.03 -2.00
C ASP A 53 19.02 -23.28 -2.59
N PRO A 54 19.76 -24.22 -3.21
CA PRO A 54 19.19 -25.47 -3.75
C PRO A 54 18.34 -26.27 -2.75
N ASP A 55 18.61 -26.13 -1.45
CA ASP A 55 17.85 -26.77 -0.37
C ASP A 55 16.57 -26.01 0.04
N GLY A 56 16.21 -24.93 -0.68
CA GLY A 56 15.04 -24.09 -0.38
C GLY A 56 15.18 -23.23 0.88
N ARG A 57 16.41 -22.81 1.21
CA ARG A 57 16.75 -22.04 2.43
C ARG A 57 17.43 -20.73 2.07
N CYS A 58 17.33 -19.72 2.93
CA CYS A 58 18.02 -18.44 2.74
C CYS A 58 19.45 -18.49 3.31
N GLY A 59 20.45 -18.53 2.43
CA GLY A 59 21.87 -18.60 2.79
C GLY A 59 22.38 -17.41 3.63
N ALA A 60 21.83 -16.21 3.42
CA ALA A 60 22.29 -15.00 4.09
C ALA A 60 21.71 -14.74 5.49
N CYS A 61 20.58 -15.39 5.84
CA CYS A 61 19.97 -15.17 7.15
C CYS A 61 20.78 -15.86 8.26
N PRO A 62 21.19 -15.14 9.33
CA PRO A 62 21.85 -15.78 10.47
C PRO A 62 20.86 -16.71 11.19
N GLY A 63 21.24 -17.98 11.33
CA GLY A 63 20.50 -18.99 12.07
C GLY A 63 21.48 -19.88 12.83
N VAL A 64 21.31 -19.97 14.14
CA VAL A 64 22.28 -20.61 15.08
C VAL A 64 22.55 -22.09 14.76
N LEU A 65 21.67 -22.76 14.01
CA LEU A 65 21.93 -24.13 13.55
C LEU A 65 21.50 -24.47 12.11
N ARG A 66 20.66 -23.68 11.42
CA ARG A 66 20.29 -23.88 10.00
C ARG A 66 19.82 -22.56 9.40
N HIS A 67 20.24 -22.27 8.17
CA HIS A 67 19.68 -21.24 7.32
C HIS A 67 18.14 -21.23 7.40
N LYS A 68 17.54 -20.05 7.54
CA LYS A 68 16.09 -19.91 7.70
C LYS A 68 15.36 -20.45 6.47
N LYS A 69 14.22 -21.13 6.69
CA LYS A 69 13.34 -21.60 5.61
C LYS A 69 12.94 -20.41 4.74
N TRP A 70 13.00 -20.58 3.42
CA TRP A 70 12.52 -19.57 2.48
C TRP A 70 10.97 -19.63 2.38
N PRO A 71 10.25 -18.50 2.26
CA PRO A 71 10.75 -17.12 2.28
C PRO A 71 11.16 -16.66 3.68
N CYS A 72 12.34 -16.05 3.78
CA CYS A 72 12.81 -15.46 5.03
C CYS A 72 12.14 -14.10 5.29
N GLN A 73 12.31 -13.56 6.50
CA GLN A 73 11.69 -12.30 6.93
C GLN A 73 11.91 -11.14 5.95
N VAL A 74 13.12 -11.00 5.38
CA VAL A 74 13.44 -9.93 4.42
C VAL A 74 12.59 -10.05 3.16
N TRP A 75 12.41 -11.27 2.64
CA TRP A 75 11.55 -11.52 1.49
C TRP A 75 10.09 -11.25 1.83
N THR A 76 9.61 -11.75 2.98
CA THR A 76 8.24 -11.49 3.43
C THR A 76 7.95 -9.99 3.55
N MET A 77 8.87 -9.20 4.11
CA MET A 77 8.75 -7.74 4.19
C MET A 77 8.75 -7.09 2.80
N ALA A 78 9.64 -7.52 1.90
CA ALA A 78 9.67 -7.00 0.54
C ALA A 78 8.34 -7.27 -0.19
N HIS A 79 7.78 -8.47 -0.06
CA HIS A 79 6.47 -8.80 -0.62
C HIS A 79 5.37 -7.88 -0.06
N GLN A 80 5.34 -7.69 1.26
CA GLN A 80 4.35 -6.84 1.92
C GLN A 80 4.44 -5.37 1.47
N HIS A 81 5.65 -4.82 1.35
CA HIS A 81 5.85 -3.41 1.03
C HIS A 81 5.89 -3.07 -0.46
N LEU A 82 6.30 -4.01 -1.32
CA LEU A 82 6.35 -3.80 -2.78
C LEU A 82 5.07 -4.22 -3.50
N ILE A 83 4.36 -5.25 -2.99
CA ILE A 83 3.19 -5.85 -3.66
C ILE A 83 1.88 -5.58 -2.91
N GLY A 84 1.94 -5.36 -1.58
CA GLY A 84 0.88 -4.60 -0.90
C GLY A 84 -0.14 -5.37 -0.07
N GLU A 85 0.25 -6.39 0.70
CA GLU A 85 -0.63 -6.88 1.78
C GLU A 85 -0.73 -5.91 2.99
N GLY A 86 -0.12 -4.72 2.91
CA GLY A 86 -0.02 -3.75 4.01
C GLY A 86 -0.11 -2.25 3.63
N LEU A 87 -0.86 -1.82 2.62
CA LEU A 87 -1.07 -0.39 2.26
C LEU A 87 -1.47 0.55 3.48
N PRO A 88 -1.39 1.91 3.41
CA PRO A 88 -0.98 2.77 2.28
C PRO A 88 0.07 3.86 2.59
N HIS A 89 0.64 4.48 1.54
CA HIS A 89 1.24 5.81 1.69
C HIS A 89 0.30 6.99 1.38
N ARG A 90 -0.47 7.02 0.28
CA ARG A 90 -1.58 8.01 0.14
C ARG A 90 -2.87 7.44 -0.44
N GLU A 91 -2.81 6.35 -1.21
CA GLU A 91 -3.98 5.72 -1.80
C GLU A 91 -4.06 4.19 -1.56
N ARG A 92 -4.42 3.79 -0.33
CA ARG A 92 -5.64 2.97 -0.18
C ARG A 92 -6.88 3.86 -0.38
N ARG A 93 -6.72 5.19 -0.26
CA ARG A 93 -7.74 6.26 -0.36
C ARG A 93 -8.27 6.55 -1.78
N ARG A 94 -8.35 5.55 -2.65
CA ARG A 94 -9.33 5.58 -3.72
C ARG A 94 -10.23 4.37 -3.53
N PRO A 95 -11.55 4.54 -3.35
CA PRO A 95 -12.45 3.41 -3.53
C PRO A 95 -12.18 2.88 -4.93
N LEU A 96 -11.77 1.61 -5.01
CA LEU A 96 -11.91 0.84 -6.24
C LEU A 96 -13.34 1.08 -6.69
N ARG A 97 -13.51 1.83 -7.80
CA ARG A 97 -14.82 1.98 -8.42
C ARG A 97 -15.31 0.57 -8.67
N SER A 98 -16.33 0.16 -7.94
CA SER A 98 -16.99 -1.13 -8.14
C SER A 98 -17.38 -1.22 -9.62
N PRO A 99 -17.04 -2.32 -10.32
CA PRO A 99 -17.56 -2.56 -11.66
C PRO A 99 -19.08 -2.73 -11.68
N PHE A 100 -19.72 -2.88 -10.51
CA PHE A 100 -21.13 -3.22 -10.38
C PHE A 100 -22.08 -2.03 -10.18
N SER A 101 -21.60 -0.78 -10.23
CA SER A 101 -22.49 0.40 -10.12
C SER A 101 -23.08 0.88 -11.46
N ARG A 102 -22.87 0.14 -12.56
CA ARG A 102 -23.47 0.44 -13.89
C ARG A 102 -24.63 -0.48 -14.25
N ALA A 103 -25.52 -0.72 -13.31
CA ALA A 103 -26.82 -1.31 -13.62
C ALA A 103 -27.80 -0.87 -12.55
N ARG A 104 -28.44 0.29 -12.77
CA ARG A 104 -29.83 0.57 -12.32
C ARG A 104 -30.42 1.90 -12.80
N ASP A 105 -29.76 2.59 -13.74
CA ASP A 105 -30.37 3.72 -14.47
C ASP A 105 -30.74 3.26 -15.89
N ALA A 106 -31.79 2.45 -16.00
CA ALA A 106 -32.57 2.28 -17.22
C ALA A 106 -33.79 1.39 -16.94
N GLU A 107 -34.84 1.93 -16.31
CA GLU A 107 -36.17 1.72 -16.87
C GLU A 107 -37.08 2.90 -16.55
N THR A 108 -37.26 3.70 -17.59
CA THR A 108 -38.14 4.84 -17.75
C THR A 108 -39.59 4.37 -17.81
N THR A 109 -40.40 4.94 -16.92
CA THR A 109 -41.77 5.44 -17.15
C THR A 109 -42.82 4.51 -17.79
N THR A 110 -43.81 4.12 -16.99
CA THR A 110 -45.23 4.33 -17.37
C THR A 110 -46.03 4.69 -16.11
N GLU A 111 -46.79 5.77 -16.20
CA GLU A 111 -47.54 6.44 -15.13
C GLU A 111 -48.81 5.71 -14.64
N LEU A 112 -49.25 6.07 -13.42
CA LEU A 112 -50.61 6.54 -13.00
C LEU A 112 -50.99 6.02 -11.57
N PRO A 113 -51.89 6.68 -10.81
CA PRO A 113 -51.92 8.08 -10.32
C PRO A 113 -51.99 8.14 -8.75
N PRO A 114 -51.95 9.32 -8.09
CA PRO A 114 -51.87 9.40 -6.62
C PRO A 114 -53.26 9.35 -5.95
N VAL A 115 -53.46 8.41 -5.04
CA VAL A 115 -54.62 8.43 -4.12
C VAL A 115 -54.24 9.19 -2.85
N ALA A 116 -54.82 10.39 -2.73
CA ALA A 116 -54.83 11.15 -1.49
C ALA A 116 -55.74 10.48 -0.45
N SER A 117 -55.28 10.35 0.79
CA SER A 117 -56.16 10.14 1.94
C SER A 117 -55.72 11.02 3.10
N LYS A 118 -56.64 11.91 3.50
CA LYS A 118 -56.52 12.90 4.57
C LYS A 118 -56.40 12.24 5.96
N PRO A 119 -55.84 12.94 6.97
CA PRO A 119 -55.86 12.51 8.35
C PRO A 119 -57.24 12.76 8.98
N ARG A 120 -57.68 11.91 9.91
CA ARG A 120 -58.83 12.19 10.78
C ARG A 120 -58.53 11.80 12.23
N HIS A 121 -59.04 12.65 13.11
CA HIS A 121 -58.79 12.80 14.54
C HIS A 121 -59.25 11.66 15.46
N ALA A 122 -58.61 11.63 16.64
CA ALA A 122 -59.07 11.44 18.04
C ALA A 122 -60.30 10.55 18.41
N LEU A 123 -60.07 9.75 19.49
CA LEU A 123 -60.89 9.19 20.63
C LEU A 123 -62.45 9.19 20.56
N PRO A 124 -63.20 8.26 21.23
CA PRO A 124 -63.13 7.83 22.67
C PRO A 124 -63.00 6.28 22.83
N ASP A 125 -62.93 5.61 23.99
CA ASP A 125 -63.49 5.78 25.35
C ASP A 125 -62.45 5.75 26.49
#